data_AF-A0A8C4SZY2-F1
#
_entry.id   AF-A0A8C4SZY2-F1
#
_cell.length_a   1.000
_cell.length_b   1.000
_cell.length_c   1.000
_cell.angle_alpha   90.00
_cell.angle_beta   90.00
_cell.angle_gamma   90.00
#
_symmetry.space_group_name_H-M   'P 1'
#
loop_
_entity.id
_entity.type
_entity.pdbx_description
1 polymer ?
#
loop_
_entity_poly.entity_id
_entity_poly.type
_entity_poly.pdbx_seq_one_letter_code
_entity_poly.pdbx_strand_id
1 'polypeptide(L)'
;MGYWDIPEEDCFGKTWFTTKMGTALGLVGSAYHIVAFQPDSAIQAVQRAANGTLTMATLGAIFGMTTCLTAEVREKPGDPFNYFVGGCASGLFLGVRTHNYMIGTTSCVALGTIAALTKIGKKEGWRLAGPPRL
;
A
#
# COMPACT_ATOMS: atom_id res chain seq x y z
N MET A 1 -15.58 -6.52 7.72
CA MET A 1 -14.59 -7.45 7.13
C MET A 1 -13.25 -6.75 7.06
N GLY A 2 -12.23 -7.28 7.73
CA GLY A 2 -10.85 -6.81 7.59
C GLY A 2 -10.16 -7.45 6.38
N TYR A 3 -9.06 -6.85 5.94
CA TYR A 3 -8.21 -7.37 4.85
C TYR A 3 -7.84 -8.85 5.01
N TRP A 4 -7.58 -9.26 6.26
CA TRP A 4 -7.13 -10.61 6.60
C TRP A 4 -8.25 -11.66 6.63
N ASP A 5 -9.52 -11.24 6.60
CA ASP A 5 -10.68 -12.13 6.57
C ASP A 5 -11.02 -12.56 5.12
N ILE A 6 -10.47 -11.83 4.13
CA ILE A 6 -10.68 -12.10 2.71
C ILE A 6 -9.70 -13.21 2.28
N PRO A 7 -10.18 -14.28 1.62
CA PRO A 7 -9.30 -15.32 1.10
C PRO A 7 -8.29 -14.73 0.10
N GLU A 8 -7.09 -15.29 0.02
CA GLU A 8 -6.05 -14.81 -0.91
C GLU A 8 -6.46 -14.96 -2.38
N GLU A 9 -7.42 -15.84 -2.68
CA GLU A 9 -7.96 -16.11 -4.02
C GLU A 9 -8.94 -15.02 -4.49
N ASP A 10 -9.53 -14.24 -3.59
CA ASP A 10 -10.42 -13.14 -3.98
C ASP A 10 -9.61 -11.88 -4.31
N CYS A 11 -9.08 -11.85 -5.54
CA CYS A 11 -8.31 -10.72 -6.06
C CYS A 11 -9.09 -9.41 -6.01
N PHE A 12 -10.37 -9.42 -6.36
CA PHE A 12 -11.18 -8.21 -6.43
C PHE A 12 -11.46 -7.66 -5.04
N GLY A 13 -11.89 -8.50 -4.10
CA GLY A 13 -12.15 -8.10 -2.73
C GLY A 13 -10.91 -7.53 -2.04
N LYS A 14 -9.74 -8.18 -2.19
CA LYS A 14 -8.48 -7.69 -1.62
C LYS A 14 -8.02 -6.40 -2.25
N THR A 15 -8.03 -6.32 -3.58
CA THR A 15 -7.62 -5.10 -4.30
C THR A 15 -8.53 -3.93 -3.94
N TRP A 16 -9.84 -4.16 -3.85
CA TRP A 16 -10.79 -3.13 -3.46
C TRP A 16 -10.54 -2.63 -2.04
N PHE A 17 -10.25 -3.55 -1.10
CA PHE A 17 -9.93 -3.20 0.27
C PHE A 17 -8.62 -2.41 0.37
N THR A 18 -7.54 -2.85 -0.29
CA THR A 18 -6.25 -2.16 -0.27
C THR A 18 -6.30 -0.81 -0.96
N THR A 19 -7.08 -0.69 -2.05
CA THR A 19 -7.33 0.60 -2.72
C THR A 19 -8.05 1.55 -1.80
N LYS A 20 -9.10 1.11 -1.10
CA LYS A 20 -9.82 1.93 -0.10
C LYS A 20 -8.91 2.39 1.03
N MET A 21 -8.06 1.50 1.55
CA MET A 21 -7.06 1.88 2.56
C MET A 21 -6.07 2.92 2.01
N GLY A 22 -5.56 2.71 0.79
CA GLY A 22 -4.67 3.65 0.11
C GLY A 22 -5.33 5.03 -0.06
N THR A 23 -6.57 5.08 -0.50
CA THR A 23 -7.36 6.31 -0.60
C THR A 23 -7.53 7.01 0.74
N ALA A 24 -7.87 6.26 1.80
CA ALA A 24 -8.03 6.84 3.14
C ALA A 24 -6.72 7.44 3.65
N LEU A 25 -5.60 6.72 3.51
CA LEU A 25 -4.27 7.22 3.87
C LEU A 25 -3.85 8.42 3.01
N GLY A 26 -4.20 8.41 1.73
CA GLY A 26 -3.95 9.51 0.79
C GLY A 26 -4.72 10.78 1.16
N LEU A 27 -5.98 10.67 1.58
CA LEU A 27 -6.78 11.80 2.04
C LEU A 27 -6.23 12.38 3.34
N VAL A 28 -5.88 11.53 4.31
CA VAL A 28 -5.28 11.97 5.58
C VAL A 28 -3.94 12.65 5.31
N GLY A 29 -3.07 12.04 4.50
CA GLY A 29 -1.78 12.63 4.12
C GLY A 29 -1.94 13.97 3.38
N SER A 30 -2.92 14.05 2.48
CA SER A 30 -3.24 15.29 1.77
C SER A 30 -3.75 16.38 2.69
N ALA A 31 -4.59 16.04 3.68
CA ALA A 31 -5.08 16.98 4.67
C ALA A 31 -3.93 17.58 5.49
N TYR A 32 -3.02 16.74 6.00
CA TYR A 32 -1.82 17.22 6.69
C TYR A 32 -0.93 18.07 5.79
N HIS A 33 -0.73 17.65 4.54
CA HIS A 33 0.09 18.41 3.59
C HIS A 33 -0.49 19.80 3.29
N ILE A 34 -1.81 19.94 3.15
CA ILE A 34 -2.47 21.23 2.92
C ILE A 34 -2.39 22.14 4.15
N VAL A 35 -2.53 21.56 5.36
CA VAL A 35 -2.41 22.32 6.61
C VAL A 35 -0.97 22.80 6.84
N ALA A 36 0.02 21.95 6.58
CA ALA A 36 1.43 22.30 6.74
C ALA A 36 1.94 23.26 5.64
N PHE A 37 1.49 23.07 4.39
CA PHE A 37 1.88 23.88 3.24
C PHE A 37 0.65 24.47 2.58
N GLN A 38 0.24 25.64 3.09
CA GLN A 38 -0.94 26.34 2.62
C GLN A 38 -0.83 26.66 1.11
N PRO A 39 -1.83 26.27 0.30
CA PRO A 39 -1.88 26.63 -1.10
C PRO A 39 -2.41 28.05 -1.27
N ASP A 40 -1.94 28.75 -2.30
CA ASP A 40 -2.37 30.12 -2.59
C ASP A 40 -3.82 30.20 -3.12
N SER A 41 -4.41 29.05 -3.49
CA SER A 41 -5.78 28.97 -4.02
C SER A 41 -6.48 27.66 -3.69
N ALA A 42 -7.81 27.71 -3.62
CA ALA A 42 -8.66 26.54 -3.39
C ALA A 42 -8.52 25.47 -4.49
N ILE A 43 -8.34 25.88 -5.75
CA ILE A 43 -8.15 24.94 -6.87
C ILE A 43 -6.82 24.20 -6.75
N GLN A 44 -5.74 24.89 -6.38
CA GLN A 44 -4.46 24.21 -6.12
C GLN A 44 -4.56 23.25 -4.94
N ALA A 45 -5.32 23.58 -3.90
CA ALA A 45 -5.59 22.68 -2.77
C ALA A 45 -6.24 21.38 -3.25
N VAL A 46 -7.32 21.50 -4.05
CA VAL A 46 -8.05 20.35 -4.59
C VAL A 46 -7.16 19.52 -5.52
N GLN A 47 -6.39 20.16 -6.41
CA GLN A 47 -5.47 19.46 -7.31
C GLN A 47 -4.38 18.70 -6.54
N ARG A 48 -3.81 19.30 -5.49
CA ARG A 48 -2.81 18.64 -4.62
C ARG A 48 -3.43 17.44 -3.91
N ALA A 49 -4.60 17.61 -3.30
CA ALA A 49 -5.29 16.53 -2.61
C ALA A 49 -5.68 15.39 -3.56
N ALA A 50 -6.20 15.72 -4.74
CA ALA A 50 -6.59 14.74 -5.75
C ALA A 50 -5.37 13.93 -6.23
N ASN A 51 -4.26 14.61 -6.57
CA ASN A 51 -3.04 13.96 -7.03
C ASN A 51 -2.42 13.05 -5.95
N GLY A 52 -2.35 13.51 -4.71
CA GLY A 52 -1.80 12.73 -3.59
C GLY A 52 -2.67 11.50 -3.29
N THR A 53 -3.99 11.71 -3.20
CA THR A 53 -4.96 10.64 -2.93
C THR A 53 -4.98 9.60 -4.03
N LEU A 54 -5.00 10.03 -5.31
CA LEU A 54 -4.99 9.12 -6.45
C LEU A 54 -3.72 8.28 -6.46
N THR A 55 -2.57 8.88 -6.16
CA THR A 55 -1.29 8.16 -6.09
C THR A 55 -1.33 7.08 -5.01
N MET A 56 -1.84 7.38 -3.82
CA MET A 56 -1.95 6.38 -2.75
C MET A 56 -2.99 5.30 -3.05
N ALA A 57 -4.09 5.66 -3.71
CA ALA A 57 -5.10 4.70 -4.16
C ALA A 57 -4.52 3.72 -5.18
N THR A 58 -3.79 4.20 -6.18
CA THR A 58 -3.16 3.34 -7.20
C THR A 58 -2.07 2.46 -6.60
N LEU A 59 -1.30 2.94 -5.62
CA LEU A 59 -0.35 2.09 -4.87
C LEU A 59 -1.06 0.92 -4.20
N GLY A 60 -2.18 1.17 -3.50
CA GLY A 60 -3.00 0.14 -2.88
C GLY A 60 -3.59 -0.84 -3.89
N ALA A 61 -4.05 -0.35 -5.05
CA ALA A 61 -4.58 -1.18 -6.12
C ALA A 61 -3.51 -2.09 -6.74
N ILE A 62 -2.35 -1.54 -7.09
CA ILE A 62 -1.22 -2.29 -7.65
C ILE A 62 -0.78 -3.35 -6.65
N PHE A 63 -0.61 -2.99 -5.38
CA PHE A 63 -0.27 -3.94 -4.33
C PHE A 63 -1.28 -5.10 -4.24
N GLY A 64 -2.58 -4.80 -4.20
CA GLY A 64 -3.63 -5.83 -4.11
C GLY A 64 -3.66 -6.77 -5.32
N MET A 65 -3.58 -6.23 -6.53
CA MET A 65 -3.58 -7.05 -7.74
C MET A 65 -2.32 -7.91 -7.86
N THR A 66 -1.15 -7.32 -7.63
CA THR A 66 0.12 -8.04 -7.78
C THR A 66 0.31 -9.13 -6.74
N THR A 67 -0.11 -8.90 -5.49
CA THR A 67 -0.10 -9.94 -4.45
C THR A 67 -1.00 -11.11 -4.82
N CYS A 68 -2.19 -10.84 -5.37
CA CYS A 68 -3.10 -11.90 -5.80
C CYS A 68 -2.59 -12.66 -7.03
N LEU A 69 -2.18 -11.95 -8.08
CA LEU A 69 -1.66 -12.57 -9.30
C LEU A 69 -0.40 -13.41 -9.03
N THR A 70 0.48 -12.95 -8.15
CA THR A 70 1.67 -13.72 -7.77
C THR A 70 1.33 -14.93 -6.89
N ALA A 71 0.28 -14.85 -6.08
CA ALA A 71 -0.24 -15.97 -5.32
C ALA A 71 -0.84 -17.06 -6.24
N GLU A 72 -1.61 -16.67 -7.25
CA GLU A 72 -2.19 -17.57 -8.25
C GLU A 72 -1.10 -18.22 -9.11
N VAL A 73 -0.21 -17.43 -9.71
CA VAL A 73 0.85 -17.94 -10.61
C VAL A 73 1.81 -18.90 -9.90
N ARG A 74 2.06 -18.70 -8.60
CA ARG A 74 2.99 -19.54 -7.83
C ARG A 74 2.30 -20.67 -7.07
N GLU A 75 0.97 -20.75 -7.12
CA GLU A 75 0.14 -21.71 -6.37
C GLU A 75 0.50 -21.77 -4.87
N LYS A 76 0.99 -20.64 -4.33
CA LYS A 76 1.53 -20.53 -2.96
C LYS A 76 0.92 -19.31 -2.26
N PRO A 77 -0.39 -19.33 -1.91
CA PRO A 77 -1.11 -18.18 -1.39
C PRO A 77 -0.58 -17.68 -0.03
N GLY A 78 0.08 -18.56 0.72
CA GLY A 78 0.67 -18.20 2.00
C GLY A 78 2.01 -17.48 1.91
N ASP A 79 2.75 -17.52 0.79
CA ASP A 79 4.16 -17.14 0.78
C ASP A 79 4.38 -15.62 0.97
N PRO A 80 5.17 -15.17 1.98
CA PRO A 80 5.49 -13.75 2.17
C PRO A 80 6.17 -13.09 0.96
N PHE A 81 6.79 -13.89 0.09
CA PHE A 81 7.38 -13.39 -1.14
C PHE A 81 6.35 -12.73 -2.08
N ASN A 82 5.10 -13.19 -2.09
CA ASN A 82 4.05 -12.56 -2.92
C ASN A 82 3.80 -11.11 -2.46
N TYR A 83 3.82 -10.89 -1.14
CA TYR A 83 3.69 -9.57 -0.52
C TYR A 83 4.90 -8.70 -0.81
N PHE A 84 6.11 -9.27 -0.85
CA PHE A 84 7.32 -8.57 -1.29
C PHE A 84 7.19 -8.06 -2.73
N VAL A 85 6.75 -8.93 -3.65
CA VAL A 85 6.58 -8.55 -5.07
C VAL A 85 5.53 -7.44 -5.21
N GLY A 86 4.42 -7.52 -4.49
CA GLY A 86 3.41 -6.46 -4.54
C GLY A 86 3.87 -5.14 -3.92
N GLY A 87 4.63 -5.19 -2.84
CA GLY A 87 5.28 -4.00 -2.26
C GLY A 87 6.31 -3.41 -3.21
N CYS A 88 7.09 -4.24 -3.91
CA CYS A 88 8.03 -3.76 -4.91
C CYS A 88 7.33 -3.12 -6.12
N ALA A 89 6.27 -3.74 -6.65
CA ALA A 89 5.53 -3.22 -7.78
C ALA A 89 4.88 -1.85 -7.48
N SER A 90 4.32 -1.69 -6.28
CA SER A 90 3.83 -0.39 -5.83
C SER A 90 4.97 0.63 -5.66
N GLY A 91 6.12 0.26 -5.11
CA GLY A 91 7.30 1.14 -5.03
C GLY A 91 7.81 1.59 -6.41
N LEU A 92 7.90 0.69 -7.38
CA LEU A 92 8.26 1.04 -8.76
C LEU A 92 7.27 2.05 -9.36
N PHE A 93 5.97 1.87 -9.13
CA PHE A 93 4.97 2.84 -9.55
C PHE A 93 5.16 4.22 -8.89
N LEU A 94 5.54 4.27 -7.62
CA LEU A 94 5.89 5.54 -6.96
C LEU A 94 7.09 6.21 -7.65
N GLY A 95 8.10 5.44 -8.07
CA GLY A 95 9.22 5.92 -8.88
C GLY A 95 8.78 6.50 -10.22
N VAL A 96 7.85 5.83 -10.91
CA VAL A 96 7.23 6.34 -12.16
C VAL A 96 6.51 7.65 -11.90
N ARG A 97 5.69 7.72 -10.84
CA ARG A 97 4.91 8.92 -10.49
C ARG A 97 5.78 10.13 -10.15
N THR A 98 6.93 9.87 -9.51
CA THR A 98 7.91 10.91 -9.12
C THR A 98 8.99 11.15 -10.17
N HIS A 99 8.94 10.43 -11.30
CA HIS A 99 9.94 10.47 -12.38
C HIS A 99 11.38 10.25 -11.89
N ASN A 100 11.56 9.38 -10.89
CA ASN A 100 12.86 9.16 -10.27
C ASN A 100 13.14 7.67 -10.03
N TYR A 101 14.17 7.15 -10.72
CA TYR A 101 14.61 5.77 -10.61
C TYR A 101 15.11 5.41 -9.21
N MET A 102 15.80 6.33 -8.53
CA MET A 102 16.30 6.09 -7.17
C MET A 102 15.15 5.96 -6.17
N ILE A 103 14.11 6.79 -6.30
CA ILE A 103 12.89 6.66 -5.48
C ILE A 103 12.21 5.32 -5.78
N GLY A 104 12.13 4.92 -7.06
CA GLY A 104 11.56 3.63 -7.45
C GLY A 104 12.27 2.43 -6.84
N THR A 105 13.60 2.37 -6.94
CA THR A 105 14.38 1.23 -6.40
C THR A 105 14.37 1.19 -4.88
N THR A 106 14.59 2.33 -4.22
CA THR A 106 14.57 2.41 -2.75
C THR A 106 13.20 2.09 -2.18
N SER A 107 12.13 2.61 -2.78
CA SER A 107 10.75 2.32 -2.35
C SER A 107 10.36 0.88 -2.66
N CYS A 108 10.82 0.27 -3.75
CA CYS A 108 10.58 -1.15 -4.01
C CYS A 108 11.13 -2.03 -2.86
N VAL A 109 12.38 -1.80 -2.47
CA VAL A 109 13.00 -2.56 -1.36
C VAL A 109 12.32 -2.23 -0.03
N ALA A 110 12.06 -0.95 0.25
CA ALA A 110 11.44 -0.55 1.52
C ALA A 110 10.01 -1.07 1.65
N LEU A 111 9.13 -0.83 0.67
CA LEU A 111 7.74 -1.28 0.71
C LEU A 111 7.63 -2.80 0.56
N GLY A 112 8.48 -3.42 -0.26
CA GLY A 112 8.55 -4.88 -0.41
C GLY A 112 8.93 -5.56 0.90
N THR A 113 9.98 -5.09 1.59
CA THR A 113 10.39 -5.66 2.88
C THR A 113 9.34 -5.46 3.97
N ILE A 114 8.74 -4.27 4.06
CA ILE A 114 7.63 -4.00 5.00
C ILE A 114 6.44 -4.92 4.71
N ALA A 115 6.06 -5.11 3.45
CA ALA A 115 4.96 -5.99 3.08
C ALA A 115 5.27 -7.46 3.41
N ALA A 116 6.49 -7.94 3.17
CA ALA A 116 6.90 -9.28 3.56
C ALA A 116 6.84 -9.47 5.09
N LEU A 117 7.38 -8.49 5.84
CA LEU A 117 7.38 -8.51 7.31
C LEU A 117 5.97 -8.47 7.90
N THR A 118 5.04 -7.70 7.30
CA THR A 118 3.64 -7.69 7.75
C THR A 118 2.97 -9.05 7.55
N LYS A 119 3.26 -9.76 6.45
CA LYS A 119 2.77 -11.12 6.25
C LYS A 119 3.40 -12.13 7.20
N ILE A 120 4.72 -12.05 7.44
CA ILE A 120 5.43 -12.89 8.42
C ILE A 120 4.87 -12.66 9.82
N GLY A 121 4.75 -11.40 10.25
CA GLY A 121 4.19 -11.04 11.54
C GLY A 121 2.75 -11.54 11.73
N LYS A 122 1.93 -11.52 10.67
CA LYS A 122 0.58 -12.11 10.72
C LYS A 122 0.61 -13.62 10.89
N LYS A 123 1.55 -14.32 10.22
CA LYS A 123 1.70 -15.78 10.36
C LYS A 123 2.22 -16.20 11.73
N GLU A 124 3.22 -15.50 12.24
CA GLU A 124 3.86 -15.79 13.52
C GLU A 124 3.09 -15.20 14.71
N GLY A 125 2.04 -14.42 14.46
CA GLY A 125 1.19 -13.84 15.50
C GLY A 125 1.85 -12.68 16.26
N TRP A 126 2.76 -11.95 15.62
CA TRP A 126 3.38 -10.75 16.19
C TRP A 126 2.31 -9.72 16.54
N ARG A 127 2.39 -9.17 17.76
CA ARG A 127 1.46 -8.14 18.25
C ARG A 127 2.20 -6.81 18.32
N LEU A 128 1.97 -5.95 17.33
CA LEU A 128 2.53 -4.59 17.28
C LEU A 128 1.96 -3.68 18.38
N ALA A 129 0.67 -3.84 18.66
CA ALA A 129 -0.02 -3.18 19.78
C ALA A 129 -0.91 -4.22 20.45
N GLY A 130 -0.68 -4.46 21.73
CA GLY A 130 -1.45 -5.39 22.54
C GLY A 130 -1.62 -4.84 23.96
N PRO A 131 -2.59 -5.35 24.73
CA PRO A 131 -2.70 -4.97 26.12
C PRO A 131 -1.37 -5.26 26.83
N PRO A 132 -0.90 -4.37 27.72
CA PRO A 132 0.33 -4.60 28.46
C PRO A 132 0.20 -5.94 29.18
N ARG A 133 1.20 -6.81 28.98
CA ARG A 133 1.32 -8.07 29.72
C ARG A 133 2.33 -7.84 30.84
N LEU A 134 1.95 -8.23 32.05
CA LEU A 134 2.84 -8.31 33.21
C LEU A 134 3.85 -9.45 33.02
#